data_AF-A0A172QUH1-F1
#
_entry.id   AF-A0A172QUH1-F1
#
_cell.length_a   1.000
_cell.length_b   1.000
_cell.length_c   1.000
_cell.angle_alpha   90.00
_cell.angle_beta   90.00
_cell.angle_gamma   90.00
#
_symmetry.space_group_name_H-M   'P 1'
#
loop_
_entity.id
_entity.type
_entity.pdbx_description
1 polymer ?
#
loop_
_entity_poly.entity_id
_entity_poly.type
_entity_poly.pdbx_seq_one_letter_code
_entity_poly.pdbx_strand_id
1 'polypeptide(L)'
;MDLTSVNDRNVPAPNTSIPFPVDLNRVSETVDSLGYNFLSSKDRIIMPWPDHRVSMYFSRESGLMFTILGRMRLSLDMFAINDAARVVTQWNAERIGPTATIHLGDDGEVELQFRTTICVDEGLSAQQLRQFISLTMDTTAMASTFILEHFSELSFSGSSGSNGSNREALNKEALEELSDEQDQADLLEKISGLYVPAHIDSPLDFLADTEWEESEMSEEDPEDDYLDDDIEWESEDEFFEPEENLIADTDIPHEVILDRIREQLHTIGVVKTSGEEDFIIAWINEVFLGFFVDNGPTFLVKGHWDPSMDPTRDFMKLFMMCNQWNESSLTTKAFCHTDDQGLQVRVEFAVSVAEGLNDDQLQHNIALSIHHILRAIDSISTEATGKSAVDWPEKDS
;
A
#
# COMPACT_ATOMS: atom_id res chain seq x y z
N MET A 1 -32.94 -24.46 -42.72
CA MET A 1 -31.56 -24.02 -42.50
C MET A 1 -31.62 -23.03 -41.36
N ASP A 2 -31.59 -23.55 -40.14
CA ASP A 2 -31.42 -22.76 -38.93
C ASP A 2 -29.95 -22.85 -38.55
N LEU A 3 -29.25 -21.71 -38.61
CA LEU A 3 -27.90 -21.54 -38.08
C LEU A 3 -28.04 -21.01 -36.66
N THR A 4 -28.16 -21.93 -35.70
CA THR A 4 -27.93 -21.60 -34.29
C THR A 4 -26.44 -21.39 -34.11
N SER A 5 -26.04 -20.17 -33.75
CA SER A 5 -24.67 -19.82 -33.37
C SER A 5 -24.25 -20.68 -32.18
N VAL A 6 -23.23 -21.50 -32.37
CA VAL A 6 -22.51 -22.16 -31.27
C VAL A 6 -21.82 -21.04 -30.48
N ASN A 7 -22.21 -20.95 -29.22
CA ASN A 7 -21.70 -19.99 -28.26
C ASN A 7 -20.39 -20.54 -27.69
N ASP A 8 -19.27 -20.39 -28.41
CA ASP A 8 -17.93 -20.72 -27.90
C ASP A 8 -17.43 -19.63 -26.93
N ARG A 9 -18.21 -19.39 -25.87
CA ARG A 9 -17.83 -18.65 -24.68
C ARG A 9 -17.75 -19.63 -23.52
N ASN A 10 -16.63 -20.34 -23.47
CA ASN A 10 -16.16 -20.98 -22.25
C ASN A 10 -14.65 -20.69 -22.12
N VAL A 11 -14.30 -19.41 -22.15
CA VAL A 11 -13.06 -18.96 -21.51
C VAL A 11 -13.33 -19.02 -20.01
N PRO A 12 -12.60 -19.81 -19.22
CA PRO A 12 -12.75 -19.81 -17.78
C PRO A 12 -12.59 -18.37 -17.27
N ALA A 13 -13.54 -17.90 -16.47
CA ALA A 13 -13.33 -16.64 -15.76
C ALA A 13 -12.04 -16.78 -14.92
N PRO A 14 -11.14 -15.79 -14.93
CA PRO A 14 -9.90 -15.87 -14.16
C PRO A 14 -10.25 -16.15 -12.69
N ASN A 15 -9.52 -17.08 -12.05
CA ASN A 15 -9.76 -17.45 -10.66
C ASN A 15 -9.48 -16.24 -9.77
N THR A 16 -10.54 -15.56 -9.31
CA THR A 16 -10.46 -14.30 -8.56
C THR A 16 -9.79 -14.43 -7.18
N SER A 17 -9.49 -15.65 -6.76
CA SER A 17 -8.80 -15.98 -5.51
C SER A 17 -7.28 -15.84 -5.64
N ILE A 18 -6.73 -15.99 -6.84
CA ILE A 18 -5.29 -15.88 -7.09
C ILE A 18 -4.92 -14.39 -7.19
N PRO A 19 -3.79 -13.96 -6.61
CA PRO A 19 -3.26 -12.63 -6.83
C PRO A 19 -2.96 -12.35 -8.30
N PHE A 20 -3.45 -11.21 -8.80
CA PHE A 20 -3.14 -10.70 -10.13
C PHE A 20 -2.60 -9.28 -10.02
N PRO A 21 -1.82 -8.81 -11.01
CA PRO A 21 -1.42 -7.41 -11.10
C PRO A 21 -2.61 -6.45 -10.93
N VAL A 22 -2.34 -5.30 -10.34
CA VAL A 22 -3.36 -4.29 -10.05
C VAL A 22 -3.10 -3.08 -10.94
N ASP A 23 -4.10 -2.70 -11.71
CA ASP A 23 -4.09 -1.50 -12.57
C ASP A 23 -5.29 -0.59 -12.26
N LEU A 24 -5.34 0.59 -12.90
CA LEU A 24 -6.41 1.56 -12.65
C LEU A 24 -7.79 1.08 -13.12
N ASN A 25 -7.88 0.19 -14.11
CA ASN A 25 -9.17 -0.35 -14.54
C ASN A 25 -9.75 -1.25 -13.46
N ARG A 26 -8.94 -2.16 -12.94
CA ARG A 26 -9.33 -3.08 -11.88
C ARG A 26 -9.69 -2.33 -10.59
N VAL A 27 -8.97 -1.25 -10.28
CA VAL A 27 -9.35 -0.34 -9.19
C VAL A 27 -10.69 0.33 -9.50
N SER A 28 -10.88 0.89 -10.70
CA SER A 28 -12.13 1.56 -11.10
C SER A 28 -13.34 0.63 -11.03
N GLU A 29 -13.23 -0.59 -11.55
CA GLU A 29 -14.28 -1.62 -11.48
C GLU A 29 -14.58 -1.99 -10.03
N THR A 30 -13.56 -2.10 -9.18
CA THR A 30 -13.74 -2.41 -7.76
C THR A 30 -14.46 -1.25 -7.04
N VAL A 31 -14.06 -0.01 -7.29
CA VAL A 31 -14.70 1.20 -6.73
C VAL A 31 -16.16 1.31 -7.17
N ASP A 32 -16.45 1.08 -8.46
CA ASP A 32 -17.82 1.05 -9.00
C ASP A 32 -18.65 -0.07 -8.35
N SER A 33 -18.09 -1.27 -8.20
CA SER A 33 -18.76 -2.40 -7.55
C SER A 33 -19.08 -2.16 -6.06
N LEU A 34 -18.31 -1.29 -5.40
CA LEU A 34 -18.54 -0.84 -4.02
C LEU A 34 -19.61 0.27 -3.94
N GLY A 35 -20.05 0.81 -5.08
CA GLY A 35 -21.12 1.81 -5.17
C GLY A 35 -20.63 3.26 -4.98
N TYR A 36 -19.35 3.51 -5.16
CA TYR A 36 -18.78 4.84 -5.04
C TYR A 36 -18.84 5.61 -6.36
N ASN A 37 -19.12 6.91 -6.27
CA ASN A 37 -18.96 7.83 -7.40
C ASN A 37 -17.52 8.32 -7.46
N PHE A 38 -16.94 8.36 -8.66
CA PHE A 38 -15.58 8.82 -8.86
C PHE A 38 -15.40 9.55 -10.20
N LEU A 39 -14.37 10.38 -10.25
CA LEU A 39 -13.81 10.95 -11.46
C LEU A 39 -12.55 10.14 -11.81
N SER A 40 -12.32 9.85 -13.09
CA SER A 40 -11.12 9.14 -13.52
C SER A 40 -10.26 9.98 -14.46
N SER A 41 -8.96 9.85 -14.31
CA SER A 41 -7.94 10.31 -15.25
C SER A 41 -7.15 9.09 -15.74
N LYS A 42 -6.13 9.32 -16.58
CA LYS A 42 -5.24 8.26 -17.07
C LYS A 42 -4.34 7.68 -15.97
N ASP A 43 -4.12 8.41 -14.89
CA ASP A 43 -3.10 8.12 -13.88
C ASP A 43 -3.66 7.99 -12.45
N ARG A 44 -4.96 8.31 -12.24
CA ARG A 44 -5.60 8.29 -10.92
C ARG A 44 -7.12 8.24 -11.01
N ILE A 45 -7.71 7.94 -9.86
CA ILE A 45 -9.14 8.06 -9.58
C ILE A 45 -9.31 9.07 -8.44
N ILE A 46 -10.27 9.98 -8.57
CA ILE A 46 -10.63 10.96 -7.54
C ILE A 46 -12.04 10.65 -7.05
N MET A 47 -12.18 10.51 -5.74
CA MET A 47 -13.45 10.31 -5.06
C MET A 47 -13.77 11.55 -4.23
N PRO A 48 -14.74 12.36 -4.68
CA PRO A 48 -15.13 13.57 -3.95
C PRO A 48 -15.92 13.21 -2.69
N TRP A 49 -15.52 13.81 -1.57
CA TRP A 49 -16.27 13.77 -0.30
C TRP A 49 -16.61 15.21 0.15
N PRO A 50 -17.56 15.38 1.08
CA PRO A 50 -17.95 16.72 1.52
C PRO A 50 -16.80 17.50 2.17
N ASP A 51 -16.10 16.93 3.15
CA ASP A 51 -15.08 17.65 3.93
C ASP A 51 -13.63 17.29 3.55
N HIS A 52 -13.45 16.23 2.77
CA HIS A 52 -12.14 15.78 2.27
C HIS A 52 -12.27 15.31 0.82
N ARG A 53 -11.13 15.07 0.16
CA ARG A 53 -11.03 14.50 -1.19
C ARG A 53 -10.14 13.27 -1.11
N VAL A 54 -10.48 12.21 -1.84
CA VAL A 54 -9.67 10.98 -1.85
C VAL A 54 -9.12 10.75 -3.25
N SER A 55 -7.81 10.60 -3.37
CA SER A 55 -7.11 10.29 -4.61
C SER A 55 -6.53 8.89 -4.53
N MET A 56 -6.81 8.06 -5.53
CA MET A 56 -6.24 6.72 -5.66
C MET A 56 -5.32 6.68 -6.87
N TYR A 57 -4.06 6.31 -6.67
CA TYR A 57 -3.05 6.30 -7.73
C TYR A 57 -1.92 5.33 -7.41
N PHE A 58 -1.09 5.03 -8.41
CA PHE A 58 0.10 4.19 -8.22
C PHE A 58 1.35 5.05 -8.05
N SER A 59 2.28 4.57 -7.25
CA SER A 59 3.57 5.23 -7.00
C SER A 59 4.70 4.22 -6.90
N ARG A 60 5.94 4.70 -6.95
CA ARG A 60 7.13 3.86 -6.76
C ARG A 60 7.93 4.29 -5.53
N GLU A 61 8.22 3.33 -4.67
CA GLU A 61 9.23 3.44 -3.59
C GLU A 61 10.25 2.29 -3.78
N SER A 62 10.13 1.20 -3.01
CA SER A 62 10.90 -0.04 -3.21
C SER A 62 10.21 -1.05 -4.15
N GLY A 63 9.02 -0.69 -4.63
CA GLY A 63 8.14 -1.52 -5.45
C GLY A 63 6.99 -0.68 -6.02
N LEU A 64 6.06 -1.33 -6.72
CA LEU A 64 4.82 -0.71 -7.16
C LEU A 64 3.84 -0.61 -5.99
N MET A 65 3.46 0.62 -5.67
CA MET A 65 2.63 0.94 -4.51
C MET A 65 1.27 1.48 -4.96
N PHE A 66 0.18 0.84 -4.55
CA PHE A 66 -1.16 1.40 -4.71
C PHE A 66 -1.47 2.28 -3.49
N THR A 67 -1.67 3.58 -3.75
CA THR A 67 -1.81 4.60 -2.71
C THR A 67 -3.20 5.22 -2.76
N ILE A 68 -3.82 5.34 -1.59
CA ILE A 68 -5.05 6.09 -1.38
C ILE A 68 -4.70 7.25 -0.44
N LEU A 69 -4.89 8.47 -0.93
CA LEU A 69 -4.56 9.72 -0.25
C LEU A 69 -5.83 10.53 -0.01
N GLY A 70 -6.23 10.68 1.25
CA GLY A 70 -7.22 11.64 1.70
C GLY A 70 -6.60 13.00 1.96
N ARG A 71 -7.21 14.09 1.49
CA ARG A 71 -6.81 15.48 1.77
C ARG A 71 -8.01 16.25 2.28
N MET A 72 -7.85 17.01 3.37
CA MET A 72 -8.90 17.92 3.80
C MET A 72 -9.15 19.00 2.73
N ARG A 73 -10.40 19.39 2.50
CA ARG A 73 -10.71 20.42 1.47
C ARG A 73 -10.20 21.80 1.85
N LEU A 74 -10.14 22.07 3.14
CA LEU A 74 -9.67 23.32 3.73
C LEU A 74 -8.33 23.08 4.42
N SER A 75 -7.54 24.14 4.53
CA SER A 75 -6.29 24.20 5.27
C SER A 75 -6.46 24.97 6.57
N LEU A 76 -5.54 24.71 7.50
CA LEU A 76 -5.37 25.49 8.72
C LEU A 76 -4.36 26.61 8.48
N ASP A 77 -4.46 27.69 9.27
CA ASP A 77 -3.44 28.72 9.33
C ASP A 77 -2.18 28.18 10.04
N MET A 78 -1.00 28.65 9.65
CA MET A 78 0.29 28.36 10.31
C MET A 78 0.26 28.51 11.83
N PHE A 79 -0.57 29.40 12.39
CA PHE A 79 -0.71 29.52 13.85
C PHE A 79 -1.17 28.22 14.53
N ALA A 80 -1.87 27.33 13.82
CA ALA A 80 -2.37 26.06 14.34
C ALA A 80 -1.37 24.90 14.25
N ILE A 81 -0.17 25.10 13.66
CA ILE A 81 0.77 24.01 13.38
C ILE A 81 1.17 23.18 14.61
N ASN A 82 1.32 23.82 15.78
CA ASN A 82 1.70 23.11 17.01
C ASN A 82 0.57 22.21 17.53
N ASP A 83 -0.68 22.66 17.41
CA ASP A 83 -1.84 21.89 17.83
C ASP A 83 -2.10 20.76 16.83
N ALA A 84 -2.02 21.06 15.53
CA ALA A 84 -2.10 20.07 14.46
C ALA A 84 -1.04 18.97 14.63
N ALA A 85 0.20 19.33 14.97
CA ALA A 85 1.27 18.36 15.21
C ALA A 85 0.94 17.38 16.33
N ARG A 86 0.31 17.85 17.41
CA ARG A 86 -0.12 17.00 18.54
C ARG A 86 -1.27 16.09 18.15
N VAL A 87 -2.28 16.62 17.45
CA VAL A 87 -3.43 15.84 16.99
C VAL A 87 -3.01 14.76 16.00
N VAL A 88 -2.15 15.09 15.03
CA VAL A 88 -1.60 14.13 14.06
C VAL A 88 -0.75 13.06 14.76
N THR A 89 0.08 13.46 15.73
CA THR A 89 0.86 12.50 16.52
C THR A 89 -0.04 11.56 17.30
N GLN A 90 -1.10 12.09 17.92
CA GLN A 90 -2.07 11.29 18.66
C GLN A 90 -2.76 10.28 17.75
N TRP A 91 -3.25 10.73 16.59
CA TRP A 91 -3.85 9.83 15.60
C TRP A 91 -2.91 8.70 15.21
N ASN A 92 -1.68 9.04 14.81
CA ASN A 92 -0.69 8.06 14.36
C ASN A 92 -0.28 7.07 15.46
N ALA A 93 -0.33 7.49 16.72
CA ALA A 93 -0.03 6.64 17.88
C ALA A 93 -1.18 5.71 18.29
N GLU A 94 -2.42 6.13 18.12
CA GLU A 94 -3.61 5.39 18.56
C GLU A 94 -4.20 4.49 17.44
N ARG A 95 -3.95 4.82 16.17
CA ARG A 95 -4.56 4.15 15.01
C ARG A 95 -3.50 3.54 14.11
N ILE A 96 -3.79 2.34 13.60
CA ILE A 96 -2.90 1.63 12.66
C ILE A 96 -2.75 2.43 11.36
N GLY A 97 -3.86 2.87 10.77
CA GLY A 97 -3.87 3.75 9.61
C GLY A 97 -5.21 4.48 9.45
N PRO A 98 -5.32 5.41 8.48
CA PRO A 98 -4.23 5.95 7.63
C PRO A 98 -3.12 6.66 8.41
N THR A 99 -1.95 6.84 7.79
CA THR A 99 -0.90 7.72 8.29
C THR A 99 -1.34 9.17 8.08
N ALA A 100 -1.52 9.91 9.17
CA ALA A 100 -1.81 11.34 9.11
C ALA A 100 -0.51 12.14 8.96
N THR A 101 -0.52 13.13 8.08
CA THR A 101 0.60 14.06 7.85
C THR A 101 0.11 15.50 7.75
N ILE A 102 1.01 16.42 8.04
CA ILE A 102 0.87 17.84 7.77
C ILE A 102 1.66 18.15 6.52
N HIS A 103 1.01 18.72 5.50
CA HIS A 103 1.69 19.29 4.35
C HIS A 103 1.71 20.82 4.48
N LEU A 104 2.88 21.42 4.40
CA LEU A 104 3.05 22.87 4.46
C LEU A 104 3.06 23.45 3.05
N GLY A 105 2.02 24.22 2.73
CA GLY A 105 1.93 24.94 1.46
C GLY A 105 2.82 26.19 1.42
N ASP A 106 3.10 26.67 0.21
CA ASP A 106 4.00 27.82 -0.03
C ASP A 106 3.52 29.12 0.62
N ASP A 107 2.21 29.28 0.82
CA ASP A 107 1.58 30.48 1.39
C ASP A 107 1.43 30.44 2.92
N GLY A 108 2.02 29.44 3.58
CA GLY A 108 1.88 29.22 5.04
C GLY A 108 0.61 28.50 5.44
N GLU A 109 -0.07 27.86 4.49
CA GLU A 109 -1.21 27.00 4.71
C GLU A 109 -0.76 25.62 5.24
N VAL A 110 -1.48 25.10 6.22
CA VAL A 110 -1.23 23.82 6.87
C VAL A 110 -2.33 22.85 6.42
N GLU A 111 -2.03 22.03 5.43
CA GLU A 111 -2.96 21.02 4.92
C GLU A 111 -2.81 19.70 5.70
N LEU A 112 -3.94 19.08 6.05
CA LEU A 112 -3.96 17.75 6.68
C LEU A 112 -4.25 16.68 5.64
N GLN A 113 -3.39 15.66 5.59
CA GLN A 113 -3.48 14.55 4.67
C GLN A 113 -3.48 13.21 5.43
N PHE A 114 -4.07 12.19 4.81
CA PHE A 114 -4.20 10.85 5.33
C PHE A 114 -3.83 9.86 4.24
N ARG A 115 -2.77 9.09 4.43
CA ARG A 115 -2.30 8.14 3.41
C ARG A 115 -2.35 6.71 3.91
N THR A 116 -2.89 5.84 3.08
CA THR A 116 -2.74 4.38 3.23
C THR A 116 -2.24 3.83 1.90
N THR A 117 -1.27 2.92 1.98
CA THR A 117 -0.61 2.34 0.81
C THR A 117 -0.46 0.84 0.99
N ILE A 118 -0.52 0.10 -0.12
CA ILE A 118 -0.20 -1.33 -0.18
C ILE A 118 0.78 -1.60 -1.34
N CYS A 119 1.73 -2.52 -1.12
CA CYS A 119 2.58 -3.03 -2.21
C CYS A 119 1.77 -3.99 -3.08
N VAL A 120 1.86 -3.84 -4.40
CA VAL A 120 1.12 -4.66 -5.37
C VAL A 120 2.03 -5.41 -6.34
N ASP A 121 3.33 -5.52 -6.03
CA ASP A 121 4.31 -6.23 -6.86
C ASP A 121 3.91 -7.69 -7.08
N GLU A 122 3.52 -8.39 -6.01
CA GLU A 122 3.04 -9.78 -6.05
C GLU A 122 1.56 -9.89 -6.47
N GLY A 123 0.95 -8.79 -6.92
CA GLY A 123 -0.47 -8.70 -7.21
C GLY A 123 -1.37 -8.76 -5.97
N LEU A 124 -2.68 -8.62 -6.19
CA LEU A 124 -3.72 -8.81 -5.18
C LEU A 124 -4.84 -9.68 -5.74
N SER A 125 -5.49 -10.48 -4.89
CA SER A 125 -6.75 -11.16 -5.23
C SER A 125 -7.89 -10.15 -5.31
N ALA A 126 -9.03 -10.53 -5.89
CA ALA A 126 -10.19 -9.62 -5.97
C ALA A 126 -10.71 -9.26 -4.57
N GLN A 127 -10.66 -10.21 -3.62
CA GLN A 127 -11.06 -9.99 -2.24
C GLN A 127 -10.07 -9.08 -1.51
N GLN A 128 -8.75 -9.30 -1.66
CA GLN A 128 -7.71 -8.45 -1.08
C GLN A 128 -7.86 -6.99 -1.52
N LEU A 129 -8.03 -6.73 -2.84
CA LEU A 129 -8.21 -5.38 -3.37
C LEU A 129 -9.48 -4.71 -2.85
N ARG A 130 -10.62 -5.42 -2.89
CA ARG A 130 -11.91 -4.93 -2.39
C ARG A 130 -11.83 -4.58 -0.91
N GLN A 131 -11.25 -5.46 -0.10
CA GLN A 131 -11.11 -5.27 1.33
C GLN A 131 -10.17 -4.11 1.65
N PHE A 132 -9.05 -3.98 0.93
CA PHE A 132 -8.12 -2.86 1.06
C PHE A 132 -8.80 -1.51 0.78
N ILE A 133 -9.52 -1.40 -0.34
CA ILE A 133 -10.24 -0.15 -0.70
C ILE A 133 -11.30 0.16 0.35
N SER A 134 -12.16 -0.81 0.71
CA SER A 134 -13.23 -0.59 1.69
C SER A 134 -12.68 -0.13 3.04
N LEU A 135 -11.69 -0.86 3.59
CA LEU A 135 -11.08 -0.54 4.88
C LEU A 135 -10.42 0.85 4.85
N THR A 136 -9.74 1.18 3.76
CA THR A 136 -9.05 2.47 3.63
C THR A 136 -10.03 3.63 3.53
N MET A 137 -11.13 3.47 2.79
CA MET A 137 -12.18 4.50 2.70
C MET A 137 -12.82 4.75 4.07
N ASP A 138 -13.17 3.69 4.81
CA ASP A 138 -13.78 3.80 6.14
C ASP A 138 -12.84 4.46 7.15
N THR A 139 -11.57 4.07 7.15
CA THR A 139 -10.57 4.62 8.08
C THR A 139 -10.15 6.05 7.71
N THR A 140 -10.15 6.41 6.42
CA THR A 140 -9.94 7.81 5.97
C THR A 140 -11.10 8.71 6.39
N ALA A 141 -12.34 8.25 6.25
CA ALA A 141 -13.51 8.98 6.74
C ALA A 141 -13.48 9.17 8.27
N MET A 142 -13.05 8.13 9.01
CA MET A 142 -12.83 8.21 10.46
C MET A 142 -11.75 9.24 10.82
N ALA A 143 -10.62 9.25 10.10
CA ALA A 143 -9.54 10.20 10.30
C ALA A 143 -10.00 11.65 10.05
N SER A 144 -10.75 11.86 8.96
CA SER A 144 -11.34 13.17 8.65
C SER A 144 -12.28 13.64 9.76
N THR A 145 -13.15 12.75 10.28
CA THR A 145 -14.05 13.08 11.40
C THR A 145 -13.28 13.42 12.66
N PHE A 146 -12.25 12.64 13.01
CA PHE A 146 -11.38 12.90 14.16
C PHE A 146 -10.69 14.27 14.07
N ILE A 147 -10.21 14.64 12.88
CA ILE A 147 -9.63 15.97 12.65
C ILE A 147 -10.68 17.08 12.78
N LEU A 148 -11.89 16.90 12.25
CA LEU A 148 -12.97 17.88 12.35
C LEU A 148 -13.44 18.12 13.80
N GLU A 149 -13.37 17.10 14.66
CA GLU A 149 -13.64 17.24 16.10
C GLU A 149 -12.63 18.16 16.81
N HIS A 150 -11.39 18.22 16.32
CA HIS A 150 -10.33 19.08 16.86
C HIS A 150 -10.25 20.44 16.15
N PHE A 151 -10.61 20.49 14.86
CA PHE A 151 -10.51 21.66 14.00
C PHE A 151 -11.80 21.87 13.20
N SER A 152 -12.82 22.38 13.87
CA SER A 152 -14.15 22.59 13.26
C SER A 152 -14.13 23.56 12.08
N GLU A 153 -13.14 24.47 11.99
CA GLU A 153 -12.96 25.38 10.87
C GLU A 153 -12.63 24.68 9.54
N LEU A 154 -12.22 23.40 9.58
CA LEU A 154 -11.97 22.58 8.40
C LEU A 154 -13.26 21.99 7.80
N SER A 155 -14.40 22.12 8.48
CA SER A 155 -15.67 21.63 7.96
C SER A 155 -16.11 22.45 6.75
N PHE A 156 -16.24 21.77 5.61
CA PHE A 156 -16.73 22.33 4.36
C PHE A 156 -18.26 22.48 4.41
N SER A 157 -18.94 21.53 5.06
CA SER A 157 -20.40 21.49 5.24
C SER A 157 -20.91 22.42 6.36
N GLY A 158 -20.04 22.84 7.29
CA GLY A 158 -20.38 23.54 8.54
C GLY A 158 -20.33 25.07 8.53
N SER A 159 -20.24 25.73 7.37
CA SER A 159 -20.12 27.21 7.26
C SER A 159 -21.31 28.03 7.82
N SER A 160 -22.27 27.39 8.48
CA SER A 160 -23.41 28.04 9.14
C SER A 160 -23.22 28.13 10.67
N GLY A 161 -22.17 28.81 11.10
CA GLY A 161 -22.13 29.47 12.41
C GLY A 161 -21.14 28.91 13.42
N SER A 162 -20.01 29.59 13.58
CA SER A 162 -19.70 30.27 14.83
C SER A 162 -18.61 31.33 14.62
N ASN A 163 -18.66 32.36 15.47
CA ASN A 163 -17.90 33.60 15.42
C ASN A 163 -16.38 33.44 15.32
N GLY A 164 -15.82 33.74 14.14
CA GLY A 164 -14.39 33.95 13.90
C GLY A 164 -14.21 34.72 12.58
N SER A 165 -13.44 35.80 12.61
CA SER A 165 -13.38 36.85 11.59
C SER A 165 -12.96 36.39 10.19
N ASN A 166 -13.63 36.95 9.16
CA ASN A 166 -13.28 37.03 7.73
C ASN A 166 -13.65 35.89 6.77
N ARG A 167 -14.46 34.90 7.13
CA ARG A 167 -15.12 34.05 6.12
C ARG A 167 -16.56 34.50 5.94
N GLU A 168 -16.80 35.35 4.94
CA GLU A 168 -18.15 35.57 4.42
C GLU A 168 -18.78 34.19 4.19
N ALA A 169 -20.00 33.99 4.69
CA ALA A 169 -20.73 32.74 4.47
C ALA A 169 -20.87 32.53 2.96
N LEU A 170 -19.98 31.71 2.38
CA LEU A 170 -20.08 31.30 0.99
C LEU A 170 -21.47 30.68 0.83
N ASN A 171 -22.23 31.18 -0.14
CA ASN A 171 -23.52 30.57 -0.44
C ASN A 171 -23.28 29.13 -0.96
N LYS A 172 -24.31 28.29 -0.87
CA LYS A 172 -24.22 26.88 -1.27
C LYS A 172 -23.67 26.68 -2.69
N GLU A 173 -24.05 27.56 -3.62
CA GLU A 173 -23.58 27.55 -5.01
C GLU A 173 -22.07 27.78 -5.11
N ALA A 174 -21.51 28.76 -4.39
CA ALA A 174 -20.06 29.00 -4.38
C ALA A 174 -19.26 27.86 -3.72
N LEU A 175 -19.85 27.15 -2.74
CA LEU A 175 -19.24 25.96 -2.15
C LEU A 175 -19.24 24.76 -3.12
N GLU A 176 -20.32 24.59 -3.90
CA GLU A 176 -20.40 23.57 -4.95
C GLU A 176 -19.40 23.88 -6.08
N GLU A 177 -19.32 25.12 -6.55
CA GLU A 177 -18.31 25.55 -7.54
C GLU A 177 -16.88 25.33 -7.04
N LEU A 178 -16.58 25.70 -5.79
CA LEU A 178 -15.26 25.48 -5.19
C LEU A 178 -14.93 23.98 -5.08
N SER A 179 -15.91 23.15 -4.73
CA SER A 179 -15.74 21.70 -4.67
C SER A 179 -15.37 21.14 -6.03
N ASP A 180 -16.13 21.50 -7.07
CA ASP A 180 -15.91 21.04 -8.44
C ASP A 180 -14.54 21.52 -8.99
N GLU A 181 -14.17 22.77 -8.70
CA GLU A 181 -12.86 23.32 -9.08
C GLU A 181 -11.71 22.56 -8.42
N GLN A 182 -11.82 22.25 -7.12
CA GLN A 182 -10.81 21.46 -6.40
C GLN A 182 -10.70 20.04 -6.95
N ASP A 183 -11.83 19.38 -7.17
CA ASP A 183 -11.86 17.99 -7.67
C ASP A 183 -11.28 17.92 -9.10
N GLN A 184 -11.53 18.95 -9.92
CA GLN A 184 -10.96 19.06 -11.26
C GLN A 184 -9.47 19.43 -11.26
N ALA A 185 -9.01 20.21 -10.27
CA ALA A 185 -7.60 20.54 -10.09
C ALA A 185 -6.78 19.30 -9.70
N ASP A 186 -7.31 18.46 -8.80
CA ASP A 186 -6.66 17.23 -8.34
C ASP A 186 -6.47 16.20 -9.48
N LEU A 187 -7.34 16.22 -10.51
CA LEU A 187 -7.16 15.40 -11.73
C LEU A 187 -5.92 15.80 -12.55
N LEU A 188 -5.43 17.04 -12.41
CA LEU A 188 -4.32 17.59 -13.18
C LEU A 188 -3.06 17.82 -12.34
N GLU A 189 -3.16 17.67 -11.03
CA GLU A 189 -2.07 17.91 -10.09
C GLU A 189 -0.89 16.97 -10.35
N LYS A 190 0.32 17.51 -10.33
CA LYS A 190 1.54 16.71 -10.41
C LYS A 190 1.84 16.08 -9.05
N ILE A 191 1.62 14.78 -8.94
CA ILE A 191 1.95 14.02 -7.74
C ILE A 191 3.39 13.50 -7.86
N SER A 192 4.22 13.78 -6.85
CA SER A 192 5.58 13.25 -6.78
C SER A 192 5.55 11.73 -6.63
N GLY A 193 6.38 11.03 -7.39
CA GLY A 193 6.47 9.56 -7.35
C GLY A 193 5.33 8.83 -8.07
N LEU A 194 4.38 9.56 -8.68
CA LEU A 194 3.29 9.00 -9.47
C LEU A 194 3.82 8.14 -10.62
N TYR A 195 3.23 6.96 -10.74
CA TYR A 195 3.55 5.99 -11.78
C TYR A 195 2.26 5.48 -12.40
N VAL A 196 2.24 5.28 -13.71
CA VAL A 196 1.11 4.66 -14.41
C VAL A 196 1.57 3.25 -14.81
N PRO A 197 1.02 2.19 -14.18
CA PRO A 197 1.30 0.82 -14.60
C PRO A 197 0.95 0.64 -16.08
N ALA A 198 1.73 -0.17 -16.80
CA ALA A 198 1.38 -0.54 -18.15
C ALA A 198 0.02 -1.25 -18.13
N HIS A 199 -0.85 -0.90 -19.09
CA HIS A 199 -2.12 -1.57 -19.27
C HIS A 199 -1.82 -3.03 -19.65
N ILE A 200 -2.28 -3.99 -18.86
CA ILE A 200 -2.14 -5.40 -19.21
C ILE A 200 -3.35 -5.74 -20.07
N ASP A 201 -3.13 -5.90 -21.37
CA ASP A 201 -4.16 -6.33 -22.29
C ASP A 201 -4.45 -7.82 -22.04
N SER A 202 -5.36 -8.11 -21.10
CA SER A 202 -5.87 -9.44 -20.74
C SER A 202 -4.91 -10.33 -19.91
N PRO A 203 -5.42 -11.10 -18.92
CA PRO A 203 -4.63 -12.07 -18.14
C PRO A 203 -3.98 -13.21 -18.94
N LEU A 204 -4.27 -13.30 -20.25
CA LEU A 204 -3.80 -14.37 -21.14
C LEU A 204 -2.36 -14.18 -21.61
N ASP A 205 -1.83 -12.95 -21.60
CA ASP A 205 -0.45 -12.69 -22.06
C ASP A 205 0.61 -13.21 -21.07
N PHE A 206 0.27 -13.36 -19.79
CA PHE A 206 1.17 -13.97 -18.80
C PHE A 206 1.42 -15.48 -19.03
N LEU A 207 0.53 -16.15 -19.74
CA LEU A 207 0.69 -17.57 -20.10
C LEU A 207 1.42 -17.76 -21.44
N ALA A 208 1.62 -16.69 -22.22
CA ALA A 208 2.26 -16.75 -23.53
C ALA A 208 3.81 -16.70 -23.45
N ASP A 209 4.38 -16.29 -22.32
CA ASP A 209 5.84 -16.20 -22.11
C ASP A 209 6.50 -17.55 -21.73
N THR A 210 5.74 -18.65 -21.75
CA THR A 210 6.37 -19.99 -21.79
C THR A 210 6.82 -20.21 -23.24
N GLU A 211 8.02 -19.73 -23.56
CA GLU A 211 8.68 -19.96 -24.85
C GLU A 211 8.70 -21.47 -25.13
N TRP A 212 7.78 -21.92 -26.00
CA TRP A 212 7.96 -23.15 -26.74
C TRP A 212 9.20 -22.93 -27.59
N GLU A 213 10.34 -23.47 -27.15
CA GLU A 213 11.47 -23.68 -28.04
C GLU A 213 10.96 -24.60 -29.16
N GLU A 214 10.48 -23.99 -30.25
CA GLU A 214 10.32 -24.67 -31.53
C GLU A 214 11.71 -25.16 -31.91
N SER A 215 12.03 -26.40 -31.55
CA SER A 215 13.23 -27.07 -31.97
C SER A 215 13.27 -27.06 -33.50
N GLU A 216 14.19 -26.26 -34.05
CA GLU A 216 14.47 -26.13 -35.47
C GLU A 216 14.70 -27.53 -36.08
N MET A 217 13.69 -28.08 -36.75
CA MET A 217 13.88 -29.21 -37.64
C MET A 217 14.63 -28.72 -38.87
N SER A 218 15.94 -28.91 -38.86
CA SER A 218 16.83 -28.67 -40.00
C SER A 218 16.42 -29.54 -41.19
N GLU A 219 16.16 -28.88 -42.33
CA GLU A 219 16.00 -29.49 -43.65
C GLU A 219 17.33 -30.15 -44.09
N GLU A 220 17.40 -31.48 -44.15
CA GLU A 220 18.41 -32.20 -44.94
C GLU A 220 17.74 -33.18 -45.92
N ASP A 221 18.35 -33.24 -47.11
CA ASP A 221 17.87 -33.72 -48.41
C ASP A 221 17.35 -35.18 -48.46
N PRO A 222 16.54 -35.52 -49.49
CA PRO A 222 16.02 -36.86 -49.72
C PRO A 222 16.96 -37.66 -50.62
N GLU A 223 17.49 -38.79 -50.17
CA GLU A 223 17.73 -39.95 -51.03
C GLU A 223 18.09 -41.21 -50.22
N ASP A 224 17.55 -42.32 -50.73
CA ASP A 224 17.99 -43.70 -50.56
C ASP A 224 17.59 -44.52 -49.31
N ASP A 225 16.68 -45.44 -49.61
CA ASP A 225 16.84 -46.90 -49.48
C ASP A 225 15.82 -47.62 -48.58
N TYR A 226 14.97 -48.36 -49.27
CA TYR A 226 14.18 -49.47 -48.75
C TYR A 226 15.11 -50.50 -48.12
N LEU A 227 14.76 -51.03 -46.94
CA LEU A 227 14.63 -52.47 -46.65
C LEU A 227 14.19 -52.70 -45.20
N ASP A 228 13.03 -53.36 -45.08
CA ASP A 228 12.57 -54.29 -44.02
C ASP A 228 13.41 -54.36 -42.73
N ASP A 229 12.80 -53.95 -41.63
CA ASP A 229 12.70 -54.78 -40.42
C ASP A 229 11.54 -54.25 -39.54
N ASP A 230 10.81 -55.20 -38.95
CA ASP A 230 9.56 -55.04 -38.20
C ASP A 230 9.62 -53.92 -37.13
N ILE A 231 8.79 -52.87 -37.30
CA ILE A 231 8.39 -51.99 -36.20
C ILE A 231 6.89 -52.19 -35.99
N GLU A 232 6.56 -52.87 -34.90
CA GLU A 232 5.20 -52.92 -34.37
C GLU A 232 4.72 -51.49 -34.12
N TRP A 233 3.68 -51.08 -34.83
CA TRP A 233 2.94 -49.86 -34.52
C TRP A 233 2.15 -50.10 -33.22
N GLU A 234 2.82 -50.01 -32.08
CA GLU A 234 2.13 -49.60 -30.87
C GLU A 234 1.65 -48.17 -31.14
N SER A 235 0.37 -48.04 -31.43
CA SER A 235 -0.33 -46.77 -31.34
C SER A 235 -0.32 -46.37 -29.86
N GLU A 236 0.80 -45.78 -29.42
CA GLU A 236 0.78 -44.85 -28.31
C GLU A 236 -0.07 -43.67 -28.78
N ASP A 237 -1.39 -43.84 -28.65
CA ASP A 237 -2.28 -42.73 -28.35
C ASP A 237 -1.78 -42.17 -27.00
N GLU A 238 -0.64 -41.46 -27.02
CA GLU A 238 -0.33 -40.45 -26.02
C GLU A 238 -1.41 -39.38 -26.21
N PHE A 239 -2.54 -39.68 -25.56
CA PHE A 239 -3.52 -38.72 -25.16
C PHE A 239 -2.72 -37.59 -24.53
N PHE A 240 -2.56 -36.50 -25.27
CA PHE A 240 -2.08 -35.24 -24.74
C PHE A 240 -3.15 -34.82 -23.73
N GLU A 241 -3.07 -35.37 -22.51
CA GLU A 241 -3.78 -34.85 -21.37
C GLU A 241 -3.26 -33.41 -21.26
N PRO A 242 -4.11 -32.39 -21.50
CA PRO A 242 -3.68 -31.05 -21.19
C PRO A 242 -3.28 -31.10 -19.72
N GLU A 243 -2.03 -30.78 -19.38
CA GLU A 243 -1.65 -30.56 -18.00
C GLU A 243 -2.73 -29.63 -17.46
N GLU A 244 -3.62 -30.16 -16.59
CA GLU A 244 -4.38 -29.29 -15.73
C GLU A 244 -3.29 -28.48 -15.06
N ASN A 245 -3.19 -27.19 -15.40
CA ASN A 245 -2.38 -26.22 -14.69
C ASN A 245 -2.87 -26.32 -13.24
N LEU A 246 -2.25 -27.23 -12.49
CA LEU A 246 -2.47 -27.46 -11.08
C LEU A 246 -1.95 -26.18 -10.46
N ILE A 247 -2.86 -25.20 -10.33
CA ILE A 247 -2.66 -24.02 -9.50
C ILE A 247 -2.10 -24.59 -8.20
N ALA A 248 -0.82 -24.29 -7.93
CA ALA A 248 -0.19 -24.79 -6.74
C ALA A 248 -0.95 -24.16 -5.57
N ASP A 249 -1.30 -24.96 -4.55
CA ASP A 249 -2.00 -24.47 -3.35
C ASP A 249 -1.27 -23.25 -2.75
N THR A 250 0.05 -23.15 -2.97
CA THR A 250 0.94 -22.05 -2.59
C THR A 250 0.55 -20.68 -3.16
N ASP A 251 -0.15 -20.62 -4.30
CA ASP A 251 -0.49 -19.35 -4.96
C ASP A 251 -1.75 -18.70 -4.36
N ILE A 252 -2.54 -19.50 -3.64
CA ILE A 252 -3.77 -19.05 -2.99
C ILE A 252 -3.41 -18.38 -1.66
N PRO A 253 -3.93 -17.18 -1.36
CA PRO A 253 -3.68 -16.55 -0.06
C PRO A 253 -4.23 -17.38 1.10
N HIS A 254 -3.40 -17.62 2.12
CA HIS A 254 -3.81 -18.28 3.37
C HIS A 254 -3.68 -17.34 4.57
N GLU A 255 -4.36 -17.69 5.66
CA GLU A 255 -4.31 -16.95 6.92
C GLU A 255 -2.86 -16.75 7.40
N VAL A 256 -2.54 -15.51 7.77
CA VAL A 256 -1.21 -15.15 8.29
C VAL A 256 -1.19 -15.36 9.79
N ILE A 257 -0.44 -16.39 10.22
CA ILE A 257 -0.21 -16.72 11.63
C ILE A 257 1.25 -16.47 12.00
N LEU A 258 1.52 -16.29 13.30
CA LEU A 258 2.88 -16.01 13.78
C LEU A 258 3.88 -17.12 13.45
N ASP A 259 3.45 -18.39 13.41
CA ASP A 259 4.34 -19.49 13.03
C ASP A 259 4.83 -19.37 11.58
N ARG A 260 3.94 -19.01 10.63
CA ARG A 260 4.33 -18.71 9.23
C ARG A 260 5.29 -17.52 9.17
N ILE A 261 5.04 -16.46 9.94
CA ILE A 261 5.96 -15.31 10.01
C ILE A 261 7.33 -15.74 10.53
N ARG A 262 7.39 -16.59 11.56
CA ARG A 262 8.65 -17.08 12.14
C ARG A 262 9.43 -17.91 11.13
N GLU A 263 8.78 -18.80 10.40
CA GLU A 263 9.40 -19.59 9.33
C GLU A 263 10.00 -18.68 8.25
N GLN A 264 9.25 -17.67 7.80
CA GLN A 264 9.74 -16.70 6.81
C GLN A 264 10.91 -15.85 7.34
N LEU A 265 10.87 -15.43 8.61
CA LEU A 265 11.98 -14.74 9.28
C LEU A 265 13.26 -15.60 9.29
N HIS A 266 13.13 -16.91 9.55
CA HIS A 266 14.25 -17.84 9.48
C HIS A 266 14.84 -17.95 8.06
N THR A 267 13.97 -18.00 7.04
CA THR A 267 14.39 -18.06 5.62
C THR A 267 15.23 -16.84 5.23
N ILE A 268 14.88 -15.65 5.70
CA ILE A 268 15.64 -14.41 5.42
C ILE A 268 16.86 -14.21 6.35
N GLY A 269 17.18 -15.19 7.22
CA GLY A 269 18.36 -15.17 8.08
C GLY A 269 18.17 -14.54 9.46
N VAL A 270 16.94 -14.17 9.84
CA VAL A 270 16.60 -13.65 11.18
C VAL A 270 16.35 -14.83 12.12
N VAL A 271 17.42 -15.44 12.61
CA VAL A 271 17.33 -16.69 13.41
C VAL A 271 17.13 -16.44 14.90
N LYS A 272 17.59 -15.29 15.42
CA LYS A 272 17.47 -14.95 16.84
C LYS A 272 16.14 -14.24 17.12
N THR A 273 15.05 -14.99 17.03
CA THR A 273 13.72 -14.53 17.42
C THR A 273 13.38 -15.03 18.82
N SER A 274 12.67 -14.21 19.60
CA SER A 274 11.98 -14.62 20.82
C SER A 274 10.54 -14.12 20.75
N GLY A 275 9.66 -14.55 21.66
CA GLY A 275 8.25 -14.15 21.61
C GLY A 275 7.34 -15.15 22.30
N GLU A 276 6.09 -14.74 22.50
CA GLU A 276 5.01 -15.56 23.06
C GLU A 276 3.99 -15.88 21.96
N GLU A 277 2.79 -16.36 22.34
CA GLU A 277 1.71 -16.71 21.40
C GLU A 277 1.16 -15.48 20.63
N ASP A 278 1.41 -14.26 21.10
CA ASP A 278 0.81 -13.03 20.56
C ASP A 278 1.79 -12.13 19.78
N PHE A 279 3.10 -12.38 19.87
CA PHE A 279 4.11 -11.54 19.20
C PHE A 279 5.45 -12.25 19.00
N ILE A 280 6.22 -11.76 18.02
CA ILE A 280 7.63 -12.13 17.80
C ILE A 280 8.48 -10.88 17.95
N ILE A 281 9.65 -11.00 18.57
CA ILE A 281 10.63 -9.92 18.70
C ILE A 281 11.98 -10.37 18.15
N ALA A 282 12.69 -9.42 17.54
CA ALA A 282 14.04 -9.62 17.02
C ALA A 282 14.88 -8.34 17.19
N TRP A 283 16.18 -8.52 17.37
CA TRP A 283 17.15 -7.44 17.28
C TRP A 283 17.85 -7.51 15.93
N ILE A 284 17.69 -6.47 15.12
CA ILE A 284 18.27 -6.37 13.78
C ILE A 284 18.98 -5.02 13.68
N ASN A 285 20.29 -5.04 13.42
CA ASN A 285 21.14 -3.85 13.31
C ASN A 285 21.00 -2.88 14.51
N GLU A 286 21.00 -3.42 15.74
CA GLU A 286 20.79 -2.71 17.01
C GLU A 286 19.40 -2.06 17.20
N VAL A 287 18.46 -2.30 16.28
CA VAL A 287 17.06 -1.88 16.42
C VAL A 287 16.22 -3.04 16.93
N PHE A 288 15.42 -2.75 17.94
CA PHE A 288 14.39 -3.67 18.44
C PHE A 288 13.16 -3.63 17.53
N LEU A 289 12.83 -4.79 16.95
CA LEU A 289 11.64 -4.97 16.10
C LEU A 289 10.67 -5.96 16.75
N GLY A 290 9.40 -5.57 16.81
CA GLY A 290 8.29 -6.43 17.22
C GLY A 290 7.35 -6.69 16.05
N PHE A 291 6.97 -7.94 15.84
CA PHE A 291 6.05 -8.43 14.81
C PHE A 291 4.78 -8.94 15.49
N PHE A 292 3.63 -8.49 15.00
CA PHE A 292 2.32 -8.74 15.58
C PHE A 292 1.33 -9.09 14.47
N VAL A 293 0.38 -9.97 14.80
CA VAL A 293 -0.87 -10.14 14.05
C VAL A 293 -1.98 -9.85 15.05
N ASP A 294 -2.51 -8.62 15.05
CA ASP A 294 -3.43 -8.13 16.08
C ASP A 294 -4.59 -7.31 15.49
N ASN A 295 -5.69 -7.23 16.25
CA ASN A 295 -6.86 -6.36 16.13
C ASN A 295 -7.30 -5.98 14.70
N GLY A 296 -8.12 -6.87 14.10
CA GLY A 296 -8.57 -6.72 12.73
C GLY A 296 -7.44 -7.15 11.80
N PRO A 297 -7.53 -8.32 11.15
CA PRO A 297 -6.40 -9.09 10.62
C PRO A 297 -5.37 -8.22 9.88
N THR A 298 -4.37 -7.77 10.63
CA THR A 298 -3.32 -6.83 10.18
C THR A 298 -1.99 -7.39 10.65
N PHE A 299 -1.04 -7.49 9.72
CA PHE A 299 0.35 -7.73 10.05
C PHE A 299 1.02 -6.38 10.37
N LEU A 300 1.50 -6.24 11.60
CA LEU A 300 2.04 -5.00 12.14
C LEU A 300 3.46 -5.25 12.62
N VAL A 301 4.40 -4.43 12.15
CA VAL A 301 5.79 -4.44 12.59
C VAL A 301 6.12 -3.09 13.20
N LYS A 302 6.72 -3.12 14.39
CA LYS A 302 7.07 -1.92 15.18
C LYS A 302 8.55 -1.87 15.45
N GLY A 303 9.17 -0.74 15.14
CA GLY A 303 10.48 -0.34 15.63
C GLY A 303 10.37 0.89 16.52
N HIS A 304 11.34 1.07 17.41
CA HIS A 304 11.46 2.30 18.18
C HIS A 304 12.92 2.73 18.31
N TRP A 305 13.09 4.02 18.59
CA TRP A 305 14.38 4.63 18.86
C TRP A 305 14.25 5.69 19.96
N ASP A 306 15.18 5.66 20.91
CA ASP A 306 15.23 6.55 22.07
C ASP A 306 16.33 7.62 21.91
N PRO A 307 16.00 8.83 21.43
CA PRO A 307 16.96 9.91 21.22
C PRO A 307 17.51 10.56 22.51
N SER A 308 16.96 10.23 23.68
CA SER A 308 17.25 10.92 24.95
C SER A 308 16.98 12.44 24.89
N MET A 309 15.94 12.85 24.17
CA MET A 309 15.53 14.25 23.99
C MET A 309 14.43 14.67 24.97
N ASP A 310 14.31 15.98 25.21
CA ASP A 310 13.30 16.53 26.13
C ASP A 310 11.91 16.59 25.45
N PRO A 311 10.88 15.95 26.02
CA PRO A 311 9.54 15.91 25.41
C PRO A 311 8.85 17.27 25.24
N THR A 312 9.24 18.30 25.99
CA THR A 312 8.60 19.62 25.89
C THR A 312 9.34 20.51 24.89
N ARG A 313 10.67 20.56 24.99
CA ARG A 313 11.52 21.42 24.18
C ARG A 313 11.77 20.88 22.78
N ASP A 314 11.94 19.56 22.66
CA ASP A 314 12.45 18.94 21.45
C ASP A 314 11.35 18.25 20.62
N PHE A 315 10.10 18.17 21.13
CA PHE A 315 8.96 17.55 20.44
C PHE A 315 8.73 18.08 19.05
N MET A 316 8.61 19.40 18.87
CA MET A 316 8.31 19.96 17.55
C MET A 316 9.40 19.67 16.53
N LYS A 317 10.67 19.68 16.96
CA LYS A 317 11.79 19.32 16.07
C LYS A 317 11.66 17.87 15.61
N LEU A 318 11.46 16.95 16.54
CA LEU A 318 11.38 15.52 16.23
C LEU A 318 10.10 15.17 15.45
N PHE A 319 8.99 15.84 15.77
CA PHE A 319 7.74 15.74 15.03
C PHE A 319 7.94 16.13 13.57
N MET A 320 8.57 17.27 13.28
CA MET A 320 8.79 17.71 11.89
C MET A 320 9.64 16.70 11.11
N MET A 321 10.64 16.08 11.74
CA MET A 321 11.44 15.00 11.11
C MET A 321 10.60 13.76 10.82
N CYS A 322 9.76 13.34 11.77
CA CYS A 322 8.82 12.22 11.56
C CYS A 322 7.80 12.54 10.47
N ASN A 323 7.26 13.77 10.46
CA ASN A 323 6.30 14.22 9.47
C ASN A 323 6.92 14.26 8.07
N GLN A 324 8.13 14.80 7.94
CA GLN A 324 8.88 14.80 6.68
C GLN A 324 9.16 13.38 6.19
N TRP A 325 9.54 12.46 7.10
CA TRP A 325 9.68 11.04 6.76
C TRP A 325 8.35 10.51 6.21
N ASN A 326 7.24 10.74 6.92
CA ASN A 326 5.92 10.31 6.47
C ASN A 326 5.47 10.98 5.17
N GLU A 327 5.85 12.21 4.85
CA GLU A 327 5.55 12.80 3.54
C GLU A 327 6.30 12.07 2.42
N SER A 328 7.52 11.58 2.69
CA SER A 328 8.40 10.97 1.70
C SER A 328 8.28 9.45 1.54
N SER A 329 8.05 8.70 2.62
CA SER A 329 7.95 7.24 2.61
C SER A 329 6.49 6.82 2.47
N LEU A 330 6.20 5.84 1.60
CA LEU A 330 4.82 5.43 1.33
C LEU A 330 4.33 4.37 2.31
N THR A 331 5.24 3.60 2.90
CA THR A 331 4.96 2.31 3.56
C THR A 331 5.10 2.34 5.07
N THR A 332 5.89 3.27 5.62
CA THR A 332 6.11 3.37 7.07
C THR A 332 5.52 4.64 7.65
N LYS A 333 5.16 4.54 8.92
CA LYS A 333 4.58 5.62 9.72
C LYS A 333 5.47 5.88 10.92
N ALA A 334 6.15 7.02 10.94
CA ALA A 334 6.95 7.51 12.05
C ALA A 334 6.16 8.53 12.88
N PHE A 335 6.23 8.43 14.21
CA PHE A 335 5.62 9.40 15.10
C PHE A 335 6.35 9.48 16.44
N CYS A 336 6.19 10.62 17.12
CA CYS A 336 6.72 10.82 18.45
C CYS A 336 5.85 10.10 19.49
N HIS A 337 6.48 9.44 20.45
CA HIS A 337 5.82 8.91 21.64
C HIS A 337 6.53 9.47 22.88
N THR A 338 5.79 9.74 23.94
CA THR A 338 6.39 10.17 25.22
C THR A 338 5.98 9.20 26.30
N ASP A 339 6.97 8.71 27.03
CA ASP A 339 6.79 7.87 28.20
C ASP A 339 7.65 8.37 29.38
N ASP A 340 7.75 7.56 30.44
CA ASP A 340 8.54 7.90 31.63
C ASP A 340 10.05 8.02 31.35
N GLN A 341 10.55 7.48 30.22
CA GLN A 341 11.94 7.55 29.80
C GLN A 341 12.25 8.77 28.91
N GLY A 342 11.22 9.46 28.43
CA GLY A 342 11.34 10.71 27.67
C GLY A 342 10.68 10.62 26.31
N LEU A 343 11.28 11.33 25.34
CA LEU A 343 10.77 11.40 23.97
C LEU A 343 11.36 10.26 23.14
N GLN A 344 10.50 9.48 22.50
CA GLN A 344 10.84 8.35 21.63
C GLN A 344 10.32 8.60 20.21
N VAL A 345 10.98 7.99 19.23
CA VAL A 345 10.42 7.82 17.88
C VAL A 345 9.94 6.39 17.75
N ARG A 346 8.70 6.21 17.29
CA ARG A 346 8.16 4.91 16.89
C ARG A 346 7.97 4.91 15.39
N VAL A 347 8.33 3.80 14.76
CA VAL A 347 8.11 3.57 13.34
C VAL A 347 7.32 2.27 13.19
N GLU A 348 6.21 2.35 12.48
CA GLU A 348 5.33 1.22 12.24
C GLU A 348 5.21 0.94 10.74
N PHE A 349 5.15 -0.34 10.39
CA PHE A 349 4.74 -0.85 9.09
C PHE A 349 3.49 -1.71 9.30
N ALA A 350 2.46 -1.50 8.48
CA ALA A 350 1.20 -2.23 8.62
C ALA A 350 0.65 -2.64 7.25
N VAL A 351 0.18 -3.88 7.15
CA VAL A 351 -0.53 -4.38 5.97
C VAL A 351 -1.72 -5.23 6.40
N SER A 352 -2.86 -5.06 5.72
CA SER A 352 -4.05 -5.89 5.95
C SER A 352 -3.77 -7.31 5.47
N VAL A 353 -4.07 -8.29 6.33
CA VAL A 353 -3.96 -9.73 6.05
C VAL A 353 -5.32 -10.43 6.18
N ALA A 354 -6.40 -9.66 6.09
CA ALA A 354 -7.78 -10.12 6.26
C ALA A 354 -8.17 -11.27 5.34
N GLU A 355 -7.73 -11.18 4.09
CA GLU A 355 -8.00 -12.17 3.06
C GLU A 355 -6.82 -13.13 2.88
N GLY A 356 -5.93 -13.20 3.88
CA GLY A 356 -4.70 -13.98 3.82
C GLY A 356 -3.61 -13.35 2.94
N LEU A 357 -2.44 -13.99 2.95
CA LEU A 357 -1.33 -13.74 2.03
C LEU A 357 -0.77 -15.09 1.57
N ASN A 358 -0.36 -15.17 0.31
CA ASN A 358 0.48 -16.27 -0.16
C ASN A 358 1.92 -16.10 0.36
N ASP A 359 2.77 -17.09 0.15
CA ASP A 359 4.12 -17.07 0.75
C ASP A 359 5.02 -15.98 0.16
N ASP A 360 4.91 -15.69 -1.14
CA ASP A 360 5.65 -14.61 -1.80
C ASP A 360 5.23 -13.23 -1.25
N GLN A 361 3.92 -12.98 -1.16
CA GLN A 361 3.36 -11.77 -0.55
C GLN A 361 3.84 -11.61 0.90
N LEU A 362 3.82 -12.69 1.70
CA LEU A 362 4.23 -12.64 3.10
C LEU A 362 5.72 -12.36 3.24
N GLN A 363 6.57 -13.09 2.50
CA GLN A 363 8.02 -12.92 2.51
C GLN A 363 8.41 -11.50 2.07
N HIS A 364 7.78 -11.00 1.01
CA HIS A 364 7.99 -9.65 0.50
C HIS A 364 7.62 -8.59 1.55
N ASN A 365 6.46 -8.71 2.19
CA ASN A 365 6.03 -7.76 3.23
C ASN A 365 6.94 -7.79 4.47
N ILE A 366 7.43 -8.96 4.89
CA ILE A 366 8.40 -9.06 5.98
C ILE A 366 9.70 -8.34 5.60
N ALA A 367 10.24 -8.58 4.40
CA ALA A 367 11.45 -7.93 3.93
C ALA A 367 11.31 -6.40 3.84
N LEU A 368 10.21 -5.91 3.26
CA LEU A 368 9.90 -4.48 3.19
C LEU A 368 9.79 -3.85 4.58
N SER A 369 9.08 -4.50 5.51
CA SER A 369 8.86 -3.98 6.86
C SER A 369 10.18 -3.75 7.61
N ILE A 370 11.09 -4.73 7.58
CA ILE A 370 12.41 -4.64 8.21
C ILE A 370 13.22 -3.55 7.53
N HIS A 371 13.31 -3.58 6.19
CA HIS A 371 14.12 -2.62 5.44
C HIS A 371 13.68 -1.18 5.70
N HIS A 372 12.38 -0.88 5.59
CA HIS A 372 11.88 0.48 5.69
C HIS A 372 11.87 1.01 7.13
N ILE A 373 11.62 0.16 8.14
CA ILE A 373 11.72 0.60 9.54
C ILE A 373 13.17 0.97 9.88
N LEU A 374 14.15 0.16 9.47
CA LEU A 374 15.56 0.48 9.68
C LEU A 374 15.96 1.76 8.94
N ARG A 375 15.51 1.96 7.70
CA ARG A 375 15.77 3.19 6.93
C ARG A 375 15.15 4.43 7.57
N ALA A 376 13.94 4.31 8.13
CA ALA A 376 13.28 5.39 8.84
C ALA A 376 14.07 5.80 10.09
N ILE A 377 14.43 4.83 10.93
CA ILE A 377 15.20 5.07 12.15
C ILE A 377 16.58 5.64 11.82
N ASP A 378 17.27 5.10 10.81
CA ASP A 378 18.56 5.60 10.31
C ASP A 378 18.48 7.07 9.88
N SER A 379 17.51 7.41 9.03
CA SER A 379 17.32 8.75 8.50
C SER A 379 16.99 9.75 9.61
N ILE A 380 15.97 9.44 10.43
CA ILE A 380 15.48 10.33 11.49
C ILE A 380 16.57 10.51 12.57
N SER A 381 17.26 9.44 12.97
CA SER A 381 18.32 9.53 13.99
C SER A 381 19.54 10.33 13.52
N THR A 382 19.94 10.14 12.26
CA THR A 382 21.03 10.89 11.64
C THR A 382 20.71 12.37 11.55
N GLU A 383 19.49 12.73 11.15
CA GLU A 383 19.06 14.13 11.08
C GLU A 383 18.93 14.76 12.47
N ALA A 384 18.37 14.01 13.43
CA ALA A 384 18.10 14.49 14.77
C ALA A 384 19.37 14.70 15.62
N THR A 385 20.33 13.77 15.52
CA THR A 385 21.51 13.69 16.42
C THR A 385 22.86 13.74 15.71
N GLY A 386 22.89 13.65 14.37
CA GLY A 386 24.12 13.57 13.58
C GLY A 386 24.75 12.18 13.53
N LYS A 387 24.10 11.15 14.08
CA LYS A 387 24.57 9.76 14.07
C LYS A 387 23.40 8.81 13.81
N SER A 388 23.65 7.75 13.04
CA SER A 388 22.67 6.69 12.88
C SER A 388 22.53 5.87 14.17
N ALA A 389 21.29 5.55 14.51
CA ALA A 389 20.95 4.56 15.53
C ALA A 389 20.98 3.12 15.00
N VAL A 390 21.15 2.93 13.69
CA VAL A 390 21.18 1.61 13.03
C VAL A 390 22.61 1.23 12.73
N ASP A 391 23.01 0.03 13.17
CA ASP A 391 24.33 -0.52 12.88
C ASP A 391 24.32 -1.24 11.52
N TRP A 392 24.53 -0.48 10.45
CA TRP A 392 24.63 -1.06 9.10
C TRP A 392 25.94 -1.84 8.94
N PRO A 393 25.92 -3.02 8.30
CA PRO A 393 27.16 -3.74 8.01
C PRO A 393 28.10 -2.85 7.19
N GLU A 394 29.39 -2.86 7.53
CA GLU A 394 30.40 -2.11 6.80
C GLU A 394 30.32 -2.46 5.31
N LYS A 395 30.25 -1.45 4.43
CA LYS A 395 30.40 -1.67 3.00
C LYS A 395 31.82 -2.17 2.76
N ASP A 396 31.98 -3.45 2.44
CA ASP A 396 33.24 -3.97 1.90
C ASP A 396 33.71 -3.03 0.78
N SER A 397 34.87 -2.42 1.01
CA SER A 397 35.44 -1.32 0.21
C SER A 397 36.09 -1.81 -1.08
#